data_AF-A0A2L0B4D1-F1
#
_entry.id   AF-A0A2L0B4D1-F1
#
_cell.length_a   1.000
_cell.length_b   1.000
_cell.length_c   1.000
_cell.angle_alpha   90.00
_cell.angle_beta   90.00
_cell.angle_gamma   90.00
#
_symmetry.space_group_name_H-M   'P 1'
#
loop_
_entity.id
_entity.type
_entity.pdbx_description
1 polymer ?
#
loop_
_entity_poly.entity_id
_entity_poly.type
_entity_poly.pdbx_seq_one_letter_code
_entity_poly.pdbx_strand_id
1 'polypeptide(L)'
;NPYCSVDPAPASEVTSVAELKNTLLDENAALFERYKAMFALRNLRTKEAVLALSAGLKCGSALYRHEIAFVLGQLQHEDSVPYLKESLEDCAENE
;
A
#
# COMPACT_ATOMS: atom_id res chain seq x y z
N ASN A 1 0.94 14.43 9.07
CA ASN A 1 0.18 13.29 8.50
C ASN A 1 -1.25 13.76 8.21
N PRO A 2 -1.68 13.78 6.94
CA PRO A 2 -3.05 14.18 6.56
C PRO A 2 -4.16 13.24 7.03
N TYR A 3 -3.83 12.03 7.52
CA TYR A 3 -4.78 10.99 7.93
C TYR A 3 -4.84 10.75 9.45
N CYS A 4 -4.15 11.59 10.26
CA CYS A 4 -4.09 11.45 11.72
C CYS A 4 -3.71 10.05 12.25
N SER A 5 -3.03 9.23 11.45
CA SER A 5 -2.43 7.97 11.89
C SER A 5 -1.03 8.17 12.46
N VAL A 6 -0.59 7.23 13.30
CA VAL A 6 0.82 7.15 13.70
C VAL A 6 1.52 6.26 12.68
N ASP A 7 2.11 6.89 11.67
CA ASP A 7 2.83 6.17 10.62
C ASP A 7 4.20 5.73 11.18
N PRO A 8 4.60 4.44 11.03
CA PRO A 8 5.89 3.94 11.52
C PRO A 8 7.09 4.47 10.72
N ALA A 9 6.86 5.08 9.55
CA ALA A 9 7.87 5.67 8.70
C ALA A 9 7.36 6.99 8.08
N PRO A 10 8.24 7.96 7.81
CA PRO A 10 7.88 9.10 6.98
C PRO A 10 7.54 8.66 5.55
N ALA A 11 6.86 9.49 4.76
CA ALA A 11 6.72 9.23 3.33
C ALA A 11 8.07 9.40 2.61
N SER A 12 8.28 8.65 1.52
CA SER A 12 9.44 8.84 0.63
C SER A 12 9.43 10.24 -0.01
N GLU A 13 10.62 10.78 -0.28
CA GLU A 13 10.79 12.01 -1.08
C GLU A 13 10.53 11.77 -2.57
N VAL A 14 10.68 10.52 -3.02
CA VAL A 14 10.36 10.11 -4.40
C VAL A 14 8.85 10.16 -4.61
N THR A 15 8.43 10.78 -5.71
CA THR A 15 7.00 10.93 -6.07
C THR A 15 6.61 10.16 -7.33
N SER A 16 7.58 9.53 -8.00
CA SER A 16 7.36 8.68 -9.17
C SER A 16 6.59 7.42 -8.79
N VAL A 17 5.33 7.28 -9.24
CA VAL A 17 4.48 6.12 -8.93
C VAL A 17 5.14 4.81 -9.36
N ALA A 18 5.85 4.81 -10.49
CA ALA A 18 6.52 3.61 -11.00
C ALA A 18 7.65 3.15 -10.05
N GLU A 19 8.49 4.07 -9.61
CA GLU A 19 9.59 3.76 -8.67
C GLU A 19 9.05 3.34 -7.30
N LEU A 20 8.06 4.07 -6.79
CA LEU A 20 7.42 3.75 -5.52
C LEU A 20 6.75 2.38 -5.56
N LYS A 21 6.09 2.02 -6.66
CA LYS A 21 5.51 0.70 -6.86
C LYS A 21 6.58 -0.39 -6.86
N ASN A 22 7.70 -0.17 -7.55
CA ASN A 22 8.79 -1.15 -7.56
C ASN A 22 9.33 -1.40 -6.15
N THR A 23 9.55 -0.33 -5.36
CA THR A 23 9.99 -0.48 -3.96
C THR A 23 8.92 -1.14 -3.08
N LEU A 24 7.64 -0.81 -3.26
CA LEU A 24 6.53 -1.41 -2.51
C LEU A 24 6.49 -2.94 -2.67
N LEU A 25 6.71 -3.42 -3.89
CA LEU A 25 6.59 -4.82 -4.29
C LEU A 25 7.91 -5.61 -4.17
N ASP A 26 9.03 -4.95 -3.86
CA ASP A 26 10.32 -5.64 -3.69
C ASP A 26 10.38 -6.34 -2.33
N GLU A 27 10.31 -7.67 -2.33
CA GLU A 27 10.40 -8.49 -1.12
C GLU A 27 11.79 -8.51 -0.48
N ASN A 28 12.82 -8.11 -1.23
CA ASN A 28 14.18 -8.00 -0.72
C ASN A 28 14.48 -6.60 -0.15
N ALA A 29 13.62 -5.61 -0.43
CA ALA A 29 13.77 -4.28 0.12
C ALA A 29 13.51 -4.27 1.64
N ALA A 30 14.25 -3.42 2.35
CA ALA A 30 14.04 -3.21 3.76
C ALA A 30 12.59 -2.75 4.02
N LEU A 31 11.94 -3.36 5.02
CA LEU A 31 10.55 -3.05 5.37
C LEU A 31 10.30 -1.55 5.54
N PHE A 32 11.25 -0.85 6.17
CA PHE A 32 11.19 0.61 6.33
C PHE A 32 11.04 1.37 5.00
N GLU A 33 11.79 1.00 3.96
CA GLU A 33 11.69 1.63 2.63
C GLU A 33 10.36 1.29 1.94
N ARG A 34 9.87 0.06 2.13
CA ARG A 34 8.55 -0.36 1.63
C ARG A 34 7.42 0.45 2.26
N TYR A 35 7.49 0.76 3.56
CA TYR A 35 6.54 1.63 4.26
C TYR A 35 6.65 3.10 3.79
N LYS A 36 7.87 3.62 3.60
CA LYS A 36 8.06 4.96 3.01
C LYS A 36 7.40 5.07 1.64
N ALA A 37 7.55 4.05 0.80
CA ALA A 37 6.91 4.00 -0.51
C ALA A 37 5.38 3.93 -0.41
N MET A 38 4.85 3.10 0.50
CA MET A 38 3.42 2.99 0.79
C MET A 38 2.81 4.34 1.16
N PHE A 39 3.41 5.07 2.11
CA PHE A 39 2.88 6.36 2.55
C PHE A 39 3.06 7.47 1.50
N ALA A 40 4.11 7.41 0.67
CA ALA A 40 4.24 8.30 -0.47
C ALA A 40 3.09 8.07 -1.48
N LEU A 41 2.82 6.81 -1.87
CA LEU A 41 1.70 6.46 -2.74
C LEU A 41 0.35 6.90 -2.14
N ARG A 42 0.14 6.68 -0.84
CA ARG A 42 -1.05 7.18 -0.13
C ARG A 42 -1.20 8.69 -0.28
N ASN A 43 -0.12 9.44 -0.07
CA ASN A 43 -0.18 10.89 -0.10
C ASN A 43 -0.41 11.46 -1.52
N LEU A 44 -0.08 10.72 -2.58
CA LEU A 44 -0.33 11.13 -3.97
C LEU A 44 -1.82 11.15 -4.33
N ARG A 45 -2.60 10.21 -3.78
CA ARG A 45 -4.07 10.11 -3.98
C ARG A 45 -4.54 10.07 -5.45
N THR A 46 -3.66 9.68 -6.38
CA THR A 46 -4.05 9.49 -7.79
C THR A 46 -4.49 8.05 -8.04
N LYS A 47 -5.23 7.83 -9.13
CA LYS A 47 -5.65 6.50 -9.57
C LYS A 47 -4.47 5.56 -9.72
N GLU A 48 -3.38 6.01 -10.33
CA GLU A 48 -2.17 5.20 -10.55
C GLU A 48 -1.54 4.79 -9.22
N ALA A 49 -1.53 5.68 -8.23
CA ALA A 49 -1.01 5.38 -6.90
C ALA A 49 -1.89 4.37 -6.15
N VAL A 50 -3.21 4.48 -6.29
CA VAL A 50 -4.17 3.50 -5.74
C VAL A 50 -3.96 2.13 -6.37
N LEU A 51 -3.83 2.05 -7.69
CA LEU A 51 -3.56 0.79 -8.39
C LEU A 51 -2.20 0.18 -8.00
N ALA A 52 -1.19 1.02 -7.74
CA ALA A 52 0.09 0.56 -7.21
C ALA A 52 -0.03 -0.02 -5.79
N LEU A 53 -0.76 0.65 -4.90
CA LEU A 53 -1.04 0.16 -3.55
C LEU A 53 -1.84 -1.14 -3.57
N SER A 54 -2.87 -1.22 -4.40
CA SER A 54 -3.69 -2.42 -4.57
C SER A 54 -2.90 -3.65 -5.03
N ALA A 55 -1.84 -3.47 -5.82
CA ALA A 55 -0.93 -4.57 -6.15
C ALA A 55 -0.19 -5.13 -4.91
N GLY A 56 0.02 -4.30 -3.89
CA GLY A 56 0.64 -4.68 -2.62
C GLY A 56 -0.22 -5.63 -1.76
N LEU A 57 -1.53 -5.74 -2.02
CA LEU A 57 -2.41 -6.69 -1.31
C LEU A 57 -2.04 -8.16 -1.57
N LYS A 58 -1.15 -8.44 -2.52
CA LYS A 58 -0.71 -9.80 -2.88
C LYS A 58 0.78 -10.06 -2.59
N CYS A 59 1.44 -9.17 -1.85
CA CYS A 59 2.88 -9.23 -1.62
C CYS A 59 3.22 -9.07 -0.14
N GLY A 60 4.32 -9.72 0.30
CA GLY A 60 4.79 -9.64 1.68
C GLY A 60 3.95 -10.45 2.67
N SER A 61 4.20 -10.22 3.96
CA SER A 61 3.54 -10.94 5.05
C SER A 61 2.07 -10.51 5.23
N ALA A 62 1.29 -11.31 5.96
CA ALA A 62 -0.08 -10.97 6.33
C ALA A 62 -0.18 -9.58 7.01
N LEU A 63 0.77 -9.23 7.88
CA LEU A 63 0.82 -7.92 8.50
C LEU A 63 1.06 -6.79 7.49
N TYR A 64 1.92 -7.01 6.50
CA TYR A 64 2.18 -6.02 5.45
C TYR A 64 0.96 -5.81 4.56
N ARG A 65 0.29 -6.91 4.15
CA ARG A 65 -0.97 -6.85 3.39
C ARG A 65 -2.08 -6.15 4.18
N HIS A 66 -2.19 -6.43 5.48
CA HIS A 66 -3.11 -5.73 6.37
C HIS A 66 -2.86 -4.21 6.37
N GLU A 67 -1.60 -3.79 6.44
CA GLU A 67 -1.25 -2.37 6.39
C GLU A 67 -1.64 -1.73 5.03
N ILE A 68 -1.39 -2.43 3.92
CA ILE A 68 -1.82 -1.97 2.59
C ILE A 68 -3.35 -1.78 2.57
N ALA A 69 -4.11 -2.76 3.07
CA ALA A 69 -5.56 -2.69 3.15
C ALA A 69 -6.03 -1.52 4.03
N PHE A 70 -5.36 -1.31 5.18
CA PHE A 70 -5.61 -0.18 6.07
C PHE A 70 -5.39 1.16 5.35
N VAL A 71 -4.27 1.32 4.64
CA VAL A 71 -3.95 2.53 3.86
C VAL A 71 -4.96 2.76 2.73
N LEU A 72 -5.39 1.72 2.02
CA LEU A 72 -6.44 1.83 1.01
C LEU A 72 -7.80 2.24 1.63
N GLY A 73 -8.09 1.74 2.84
CA GLY A 73 -9.24 2.14 3.64
C GLY A 73 -9.19 3.60 4.08
N GLN A 74 -8.01 4.13 4.41
CA GLN A 74 -7.81 5.56 4.69
C GLN A 74 -8.04 6.43 3.44
N LEU A 75 -7.67 5.94 2.26
CA LEU A 75 -7.84 6.66 0.99
C LEU A 75 -9.29 6.75 0.53
N GLN A 76 -10.09 5.72 0.79
CA GLN A 76 -11.50 5.61 0.37
C GLN A 76 -11.71 5.85 -1.14
N HIS A 77 -10.72 5.51 -1.95
CA HIS A 77 -10.79 5.70 -3.40
C HIS A 77 -11.53 4.53 -4.06
N GLU A 78 -12.52 4.79 -4.90
CA GLU A 78 -13.38 3.74 -5.50
C GLU A 78 -12.60 2.68 -6.29
N ASP A 79 -11.54 3.07 -6.98
CA ASP A 79 -10.65 2.15 -7.71
C ASP A 79 -10.00 1.07 -6.82
N SER A 80 -9.95 1.24 -5.49
CA SER A 80 -9.41 0.21 -4.58
C SER A 80 -10.42 -0.90 -4.24
N VAL A 81 -11.73 -0.62 -4.40
CA VAL A 81 -12.81 -1.50 -3.94
C VAL A 81 -12.76 -2.89 -4.57
N PRO A 82 -12.54 -3.06 -5.89
CA PRO A 82 -12.45 -4.39 -6.49
C PRO A 82 -11.32 -5.23 -5.87
N TYR A 83 -10.19 -4.61 -5.56
CA TYR A 83 -9.01 -5.28 -5.01
C TYR A 83 -9.17 -5.62 -3.53
N LEU A 84 -9.77 -4.73 -2.74
CA LEU A 84 -10.11 -5.01 -1.34
C LEU A 84 -11.14 -6.15 -1.25
N LYS A 85 -12.13 -6.17 -2.15
CA LYS A 85 -13.11 -7.25 -2.24
C LYS A 85 -12.42 -8.58 -2.58
N GLU A 86 -11.56 -8.59 -3.60
CA GLU A 86 -10.79 -9.79 -3.98
C GLU A 86 -9.95 -10.32 -2.80
N SER A 87 -9.25 -9.44 -2.07
CA SER A 87 -8.47 -9.82 -0.90
C SER A 87 -9.32 -10.46 0.21
N LEU A 88 -10.54 -9.96 0.43
CA LEU A 88 -11.46 -10.52 1.44
C LEU A 88 -12.06 -11.86 1.02
N GLU A 89 -12.20 -12.11 -0.29
CA GLU A 89 -12.71 -13.37 -0.83
C GLU A 89 -11.63 -14.47 -0.82
N ASP A 90 -10.35 -14.10 -0.73
CA ASP A 90 -9.23 -15.04 -0.69
C ASP A 90 -9.13 -15.75 0.66
N CYS A 91 -9.65 -16.98 0.71
CA CYS A 91 -9.62 -17.82 1.91
C CYS A 91 -8.22 -18.38 2.23
N ALA A 92 -7.26 -18.29 1.30
CA ALA A 92 -5.88 -18.73 1.53
C ALA A 92 -4.99 -17.63 2.12
N GLU A 93 -5.51 -16.41 2.29
CA GLU A 93 -4.72 -15.25 2.69
C GLU A 93 -4.37 -15.22 4.20
N ASN A 94 -5.07 -15.98 5.04
CA ASN A 94 -4.95 -15.98 6.51
C ASN A 94 -3.91 -16.96 7.09
N GLU A 95 -2.92 -17.40 6.29
CA GLU A 95 -1.87 -18.32 6.73
C GLU A 95 -0.79 -17.66 7.62
#